data_AF-A0AAD8AIH1-F1
#
_entry.id   AF-A0AAD8AIH1-F1
#
_cell.length_a   1.000
_cell.length_b   1.000
_cell.length_c   1.000
_cell.angle_alpha   90.00
_cell.angle_beta   90.00
_cell.angle_gamma   90.00
#
_symmetry.space_group_name_H-M   'P 1'
#
loop_
_entity.id
_entity.type
_entity.pdbx_description
1 polymer ?
#
loop_
_entity_poly.entity_id
_entity_poly.type
_entity_poly.pdbx_seq_one_letter_code
_entity_poly.pdbx_strand_id
1 'polypeptide(L)'
;MASVLVTLLRKSPGQVSVGGKTLLQNAGSLYFTNPQNRGAKKWFPDAEFTKQFDGPVMYPDEMSNKWKMPPWNHKLAPVEKKVRNLSLNFGPQHPAAHGVLRLVLELDGETVIRADPHIGLLHRGTEKLIEYKTYTQALPYFDRLDYVSMMCNEQCYSLAVEKLLNIDVPKRAKYIRVLFGEITRILNHIMAVGTHALDIGAFDTVLLVI
;
A
#
# COMPACT_ATOMS: atom_id res chain seq x y z
N MET A 1 -30.85 35.57 -60.86
CA MET A 1 -32.04 35.36 -61.71
C MET A 1 -32.82 34.19 -61.15
N ALA A 2 -33.94 34.33 -60.48
CA ALA A 2 -34.69 35.47 -59.99
C ALA A 2 -35.80 34.81 -59.20
N SER A 3 -35.95 35.14 -57.91
CA SER A 3 -37.19 35.58 -57.25
C SER A 3 -38.58 35.10 -57.73
N VAL A 4 -38.71 33.99 -58.45
CA VAL A 4 -39.94 33.47 -59.06
C VAL A 4 -40.28 32.07 -58.54
N LEU A 5 -39.27 31.28 -58.13
CA LEU A 5 -39.50 29.92 -57.60
C LEU A 5 -40.19 29.91 -56.22
N VAL A 6 -40.01 30.98 -55.43
CA VAL A 6 -40.68 31.16 -54.13
C VAL A 6 -42.17 31.48 -54.30
N THR A 7 -42.62 31.84 -55.51
CA THR A 7 -44.01 32.21 -55.81
C THR A 7 -44.85 31.05 -56.36
N LEU A 8 -44.22 29.95 -56.81
CA LEU A 8 -44.91 28.79 -57.40
C LEU A 8 -45.36 27.72 -56.39
N LEU A 9 -44.92 27.79 -55.13
CA LEU A 9 -45.38 26.88 -54.06
C LEU A 9 -46.59 27.42 -53.27
N ARG A 10 -47.27 28.45 -53.80
CA ARG A 10 -48.42 29.11 -53.14
C ARG A 10 -49.80 28.71 -53.66
N LYS A 11 -49.90 27.73 -54.56
CA LYS A 11 -51.19 27.24 -55.09
C LYS A 11 -51.14 25.72 -55.29
N SER A 12 -51.80 24.98 -54.40
CA SER A 12 -52.45 23.68 -54.62
C SER A 12 -52.30 22.80 -53.37
N PRO A 13 -53.37 22.60 -52.57
CA PRO A 13 -53.38 21.58 -51.55
C PRO A 13 -53.65 20.21 -52.19
N GLY A 14 -52.68 19.31 -52.05
CA GLY A 14 -52.88 17.86 -51.97
C GLY A 14 -53.64 17.17 -53.12
N GLN A 15 -52.91 16.75 -54.15
CA GLN A 15 -53.24 15.54 -54.90
C GLN A 15 -51.94 14.83 -55.31
N VAL A 16 -51.53 13.83 -54.53
CA VAL A 16 -50.73 12.71 -55.02
C VAL A 16 -51.53 11.46 -54.70
N SER A 17 -52.35 11.08 -55.67
CA SER A 17 -53.02 9.79 -55.74
C SER A 17 -52.02 8.80 -56.32
N VAL A 18 -51.61 7.82 -55.52
CA VAL A 18 -51.03 6.57 -56.04
C VAL A 18 -51.89 5.45 -55.44
N GLY A 19 -52.62 4.79 -56.33
CA GLY A 19 -53.64 3.79 -55.99
C GLY A 19 -53.07 2.47 -55.47
N GLY A 20 -53.95 1.69 -54.83
CA GLY A 20 -53.69 0.28 -54.54
C GLY A 20 -54.22 -0.23 -53.19
N LYS A 21 -55.54 -0.37 -53.09
CA LYS A 21 -56.36 -1.28 -52.25
C LYS A 21 -55.82 -1.83 -50.90
N THR A 22 -56.65 -1.58 -49.88
CA THR A 22 -57.03 -2.43 -48.73
C THR A 22 -56.00 -2.77 -47.66
N LEU A 23 -56.14 -2.14 -46.48
CA LEU A 23 -56.24 -2.81 -45.17
C LEU A 23 -56.57 -1.75 -44.11
N LEU A 24 -57.53 -2.07 -43.22
CA LEU A 24 -58.01 -1.27 -42.08
C LEU A 24 -59.10 -0.22 -42.37
N GLN A 25 -60.29 -0.71 -42.75
CA GLN A 25 -61.53 -0.11 -42.27
C GLN A 25 -61.53 -0.28 -40.73
N ASN A 26 -61.41 0.82 -39.98
CA ASN A 26 -61.45 0.94 -38.50
C ASN A 26 -60.15 1.47 -37.84
N ALA A 27 -59.57 2.53 -38.40
CA ALA A 27 -58.71 3.45 -37.63
C ALA A 27 -59.13 4.92 -37.85
N GLY A 28 -60.41 5.14 -38.17
CA GLY A 28 -61.02 6.45 -38.35
C GLY A 28 -61.66 6.93 -37.05
N SER A 29 -60.92 6.98 -35.95
CA SER A 29 -61.33 7.74 -34.78
C SER A 29 -60.11 8.13 -33.95
N LEU A 30 -60.01 9.45 -33.71
CA LEU A 30 -59.26 10.09 -32.63
C LEU A 30 -57.79 10.49 -32.85
N TYR A 31 -57.33 10.66 -34.07
CA TYR A 31 -56.20 11.57 -34.33
C TYR A 31 -56.62 12.57 -35.40
N PHE A 32 -56.43 13.86 -35.12
CA PHE A 32 -56.81 15.02 -35.94
C PHE A 32 -58.24 15.57 -35.78
N THR A 33 -58.68 15.75 -34.55
CA THR A 33 -59.61 16.86 -34.23
C THR A 33 -58.96 17.84 -33.28
N ASN A 34 -58.04 18.65 -33.80
CA ASN A 34 -57.91 20.02 -33.32
C ASN A 34 -57.48 20.93 -34.48
N PRO A 35 -58.37 21.76 -35.05
CA PRO A 35 -57.97 22.85 -35.93
C PRO A 35 -57.34 23.94 -35.04
N GLN A 36 -56.09 23.73 -34.63
CA GLN A 36 -55.35 24.76 -33.92
C GLN A 36 -55.08 25.91 -34.90
N ASN A 37 -55.75 27.02 -34.59
CA ASN A 37 -55.64 28.34 -35.19
C ASN A 37 -54.23 28.61 -35.74
N ARG A 38 -54.13 29.02 -37.02
CA ARG A 38 -52.87 29.36 -37.72
C ARG A 38 -52.19 30.56 -37.03
N GLY A 39 -51.49 30.31 -35.92
CA GLY A 39 -50.86 31.33 -35.08
C GLY A 39 -50.76 30.98 -33.59
N ALA A 40 -51.44 29.92 -33.12
CA ALA A 40 -51.30 29.44 -31.74
C ALA A 40 -50.01 28.62 -31.57
N LYS A 41 -49.22 28.92 -30.53
CA LYS A 41 -48.00 28.16 -30.22
C LYS A 41 -48.39 26.74 -29.82
N LYS A 42 -47.78 25.73 -30.46
CA LYS A 42 -47.93 24.32 -30.08
C LYS A 42 -47.42 24.14 -28.65
N TRP A 43 -48.17 23.41 -27.83
CA TRP A 43 -47.72 23.09 -26.48
C TRP A 43 -46.45 22.23 -26.54
N PHE A 44 -45.44 22.63 -25.78
CA PHE A 44 -44.22 21.86 -25.53
C PHE A 44 -44.15 21.56 -24.04
N PRO A 45 -43.62 20.39 -23.66
CA PRO A 45 -43.33 20.08 -22.27
C PRO A 45 -42.54 21.20 -21.60
N ASP A 46 -43.00 21.62 -20.44
CA ASP A 46 -42.27 22.50 -19.54
C ASP A 46 -41.29 21.68 -18.67
N ALA A 47 -40.41 22.37 -17.94
CA ALA A 47 -39.42 21.72 -17.08
C ALA A 47 -40.05 20.93 -15.91
N GLU A 48 -41.31 21.24 -15.56
CA GLU A 48 -42.07 20.50 -14.54
C GLU A 48 -42.57 19.17 -15.09
N PHE A 49 -43.08 19.15 -16.32
CA PHE A 49 -43.49 17.93 -17.01
C PHE A 49 -42.31 16.96 -17.22
N THR A 50 -41.12 17.45 -17.58
CA THR A 50 -39.95 16.57 -17.79
C THR A 50 -39.46 15.92 -16.50
N LYS A 51 -39.51 16.64 -15.37
CA LYS A 51 -39.07 16.13 -14.06
C LYS A 51 -39.89 14.94 -13.56
N GLN A 52 -41.13 14.77 -14.03
CA GLN A 52 -41.97 13.62 -13.69
C GLN A 52 -41.39 12.30 -14.22
N PHE A 53 -40.58 12.35 -15.27
CA PHE A 53 -39.94 11.18 -15.90
C PHE A 53 -38.49 10.97 -15.45
N ASP A 54 -37.93 11.90 -14.68
CA ASP A 54 -36.57 11.85 -14.14
C ASP A 54 -36.47 11.02 -12.85
N GLY A 55 -37.49 10.22 -12.52
CA GLY A 55 -37.49 9.29 -11.38
C GLY A 55 -37.03 7.88 -11.78
N PRO A 56 -36.54 7.06 -10.82
CA PRO A 56 -36.26 5.65 -11.09
C PRO A 56 -37.52 4.85 -11.44
N VAL A 57 -38.70 5.34 -11.02
CA VAL A 57 -40.02 4.74 -11.22
C VAL A 57 -41.01 5.86 -11.55
N MET A 58 -42.00 5.59 -12.39
CA MET A 58 -43.03 6.57 -12.82
C MET A 58 -44.00 6.96 -11.69
N TYR A 59 -44.27 6.03 -10.77
CA TYR A 59 -45.18 6.23 -9.64
C TYR A 59 -44.46 5.87 -8.35
N PRO A 60 -44.07 6.86 -7.53
CA PRO A 60 -43.31 6.61 -6.32
C PRO A 60 -44.20 6.17 -5.15
N ASP A 61 -44.05 4.92 -4.73
CA ASP A 61 -44.53 4.39 -3.44
C ASP A 61 -43.51 4.63 -2.30
N GLU A 62 -43.93 4.50 -1.03
CA GLU A 62 -43.08 4.68 0.17
C GLU A 62 -41.76 3.90 0.14
N MET A 63 -41.76 2.70 -0.46
CA MET A 63 -40.59 1.85 -0.63
C MET A 63 -39.70 2.29 -1.79
N SER A 64 -40.31 2.70 -2.90
CA SER A 64 -39.61 3.09 -4.13
C SER A 64 -38.93 4.46 -4.02
N ASN A 65 -39.39 5.31 -3.09
CA ASN A 65 -38.77 6.61 -2.78
C ASN A 65 -37.30 6.49 -2.32
N LYS A 66 -36.86 5.31 -1.87
CA LYS A 66 -35.47 5.06 -1.46
C LYS A 66 -34.54 4.80 -2.64
N TRP A 67 -35.09 4.53 -3.82
CA TRP A 67 -34.29 4.18 -4.99
C TRP A 67 -33.69 5.43 -5.59
N LYS A 68 -32.39 5.37 -5.88
CA LYS A 68 -31.69 6.42 -6.62
C LYS A 68 -31.55 5.98 -8.06
N MET A 69 -31.57 6.93 -8.99
CA MET A 69 -31.23 6.63 -10.37
C MET A 69 -29.83 6.04 -10.46
N PRO A 70 -29.62 5.02 -11.31
CA PRO A 70 -28.28 4.54 -11.59
C PRO A 70 -27.46 5.67 -12.22
N PRO A 71 -26.14 5.70 -11.99
CA PRO A 71 -25.27 6.64 -12.68
C PRO A 71 -25.39 6.43 -14.19
N TRP A 72 -25.37 7.51 -14.96
CA TRP A 72 -25.52 7.48 -16.42
C TRP A 72 -24.50 6.56 -17.13
N ASN A 73 -23.33 6.40 -16.52
CA ASN A 73 -22.25 5.54 -17.02
C ASN A 73 -22.43 4.05 -16.66
N HIS A 74 -23.52 3.66 -15.98
CA HIS A 74 -23.81 2.33 -15.44
C HIS A 74 -22.72 1.70 -14.55
N LYS A 75 -21.66 2.45 -14.26
CA LYS A 75 -20.57 2.07 -13.36
C LYS A 75 -20.88 2.64 -11.99
N LEU A 76 -21.16 1.76 -11.03
CA LEU A 76 -21.14 2.13 -9.63
C LEU A 76 -19.70 2.42 -9.23
N ALA A 77 -19.49 3.43 -8.39
CA ALA A 77 -18.18 3.61 -7.77
C ALA A 77 -17.82 2.31 -7.03
N PRO A 78 -16.63 1.73 -7.28
CA PRO A 78 -16.23 0.53 -6.56
C PRO A 78 -16.27 0.85 -5.07
N VAL A 79 -16.92 -0.01 -4.29
CA VAL A 79 -16.84 0.07 -2.84
C VAL A 79 -15.42 -0.33 -2.48
N GLU A 80 -14.53 0.65 -2.30
CA GLU A 80 -13.16 0.43 -1.86
C GLU A 80 -13.17 -0.18 -0.46
N LYS A 81 -13.16 -1.52 -0.41
CA LYS A 81 -12.81 -2.22 0.82
C LYS A 81 -11.31 -2.01 1.00
N LYS A 82 -10.93 -1.16 1.95
CA LYS A 82 -9.53 -1.03 2.36
C LYS A 82 -9.03 -2.41 2.77
N VAL A 83 -8.16 -3.00 1.95
CA VAL A 83 -7.39 -4.19 2.34
C VAL A 83 -6.60 -3.76 3.57
N ARG A 84 -6.88 -4.40 4.71
CA ARG A 84 -6.13 -4.12 5.93
C ARG A 84 -4.89 -4.99 5.87
N ASN A 85 -3.73 -4.34 5.79
CA ASN A 85 -2.45 -5.00 5.94
C ASN A 85 -2.42 -5.70 7.30
N LEU A 86 -1.93 -6.94 7.33
CA LEU A 86 -1.82 -7.73 8.54
C LEU A 86 -0.62 -7.21 9.33
N SER A 87 -0.86 -6.76 10.57
CA SER A 87 0.23 -6.46 11.51
C SER A 87 0.61 -7.73 12.27
N LEU A 88 1.79 -8.29 11.99
CA LEU A 88 2.36 -9.44 12.70
C LEU A 88 3.43 -8.97 13.69
N ASN A 89 3.32 -9.41 14.95
CA ASN A 89 4.36 -9.17 15.95
C ASN A 89 5.26 -10.41 16.06
N PHE A 90 6.48 -10.30 15.57
CA PHE A 90 7.54 -11.25 15.85
C PHE A 90 8.09 -10.97 17.26
N GLY A 91 7.74 -11.86 18.19
CA GLY A 91 8.03 -11.68 19.61
C GLY A 91 9.48 -11.98 19.98
N PRO A 92 9.95 -11.53 21.16
CA PRO A 92 11.34 -11.70 21.61
C PRO A 92 11.75 -13.15 21.88
N GLN A 93 10.78 -14.07 21.96
CA GLN A 93 11.00 -15.49 22.27
C GLN A 93 11.12 -16.36 21.01
N HIS A 94 11.04 -15.76 19.82
CA HIS A 94 11.14 -16.52 18.59
C HIS A 94 12.57 -17.05 18.38
N PRO A 95 12.78 -18.34 18.08
CA PRO A 95 14.12 -18.93 17.96
C PRO A 95 14.98 -18.30 16.86
N ALA A 96 14.37 -17.85 15.76
CA ALA A 96 15.06 -17.10 14.70
C ALA A 96 15.35 -15.62 15.07
N ALA A 97 15.00 -15.17 16.28
CA ALA A 97 15.59 -13.97 16.85
C ALA A 97 16.86 -14.41 17.59
N HIS A 98 18.00 -14.42 16.91
CA HIS A 98 19.31 -14.64 17.55
C HIS A 98 19.58 -13.52 18.58
N GLY A 99 19.17 -13.76 19.83
CA GLY A 99 19.18 -12.77 20.90
C GLY A 99 17.76 -12.34 21.28
N VAL A 100 17.57 -11.04 21.49
CA VAL A 100 16.27 -10.49 21.95
C VAL A 100 15.88 -9.34 21.02
N LEU A 101 15.11 -9.66 19.99
CA LEU A 101 14.63 -8.71 18.99
C LEU A 101 13.10 -8.81 18.89
N ARG A 102 12.43 -7.66 18.83
CA ARG A 102 11.01 -7.59 18.49
C ARG A 102 10.86 -6.91 17.14
N LEU A 103 10.22 -7.58 16.18
CA LEU A 103 9.90 -7.01 14.87
C LEU A 103 8.38 -6.87 14.75
N VAL A 104 7.92 -5.66 14.46
CA VAL A 104 6.52 -5.41 14.06
C VAL A 104 6.50 -5.34 12.54
N LEU A 105 5.84 -6.31 11.90
CA LEU A 105 5.79 -6.46 10.45
C LEU A 105 4.40 -6.06 9.96
N GLU A 106 4.34 -5.21 8.95
CA GLU A 106 3.13 -4.95 8.17
C GLU A 106 3.22 -5.75 6.86
N LEU A 107 2.32 -6.71 6.72
CA LEU A 107 2.30 -7.68 5.63
C LEU A 107 1.10 -7.43 4.71
N ASP A 108 1.33 -7.55 3.41
CA ASP A 108 0.30 -7.76 2.40
C ASP A 108 0.50 -9.15 1.80
N GLY A 109 -0.29 -10.10 2.27
CA GLY A 109 -0.07 -11.53 2.01
C GLY A 109 1.29 -12.01 2.55
N GLU A 110 2.14 -12.48 1.64
CA GLU A 110 3.50 -12.96 1.95
C GLU A 110 4.57 -11.85 1.82
N THR A 111 4.21 -10.71 1.22
CA THR A 111 5.12 -9.59 1.00
C THR A 111 5.16 -8.66 2.20
N VAL A 112 6.38 -8.37 2.67
CA VAL A 112 6.63 -7.38 3.74
C VAL A 112 6.59 -5.98 3.13
N ILE A 113 5.64 -5.15 3.55
CA ILE A 113 5.57 -3.73 3.13
C ILE A 113 6.46 -2.89 4.04
N ARG A 114 6.39 -3.15 5.35
CA ARG A 114 7.13 -2.41 6.37
C ARG A 114 7.55 -3.34 7.51
N ALA A 115 8.75 -3.11 8.02
CA ALA A 115 9.28 -3.78 9.19
C ALA A 115 9.84 -2.74 10.16
N ASP A 116 9.29 -2.71 11.37
CA ASP A 116 9.74 -1.84 12.46
C ASP A 116 10.48 -2.68 13.52
N PRO A 117 11.83 -2.66 13.54
CA PRO A 117 12.61 -3.32 14.58
C PRO A 117 12.62 -2.50 15.87
N HIS A 118 12.04 -3.06 16.94
CA HIS A 118 12.18 -2.52 18.29
C HIS A 118 13.42 -3.11 18.95
N ILE A 119 14.46 -2.29 19.04
CA ILE A 119 15.75 -2.61 19.68
C ILE A 119 15.75 -1.99 21.09
N GLY A 120 16.63 -2.48 21.97
CA GLY A 120 16.85 -1.92 23.32
C GLY A 120 16.48 -2.86 24.46
N LEU A 121 15.97 -4.06 24.17
CA LEU A 121 15.68 -5.08 25.17
C LEU A 121 16.94 -5.57 25.91
N LEU A 122 18.12 -5.41 25.30
CA LEU A 122 19.43 -5.67 25.90
C LEU A 122 20.21 -4.39 26.26
N HIS A 123 19.54 -3.23 26.29
CA HIS A 123 20.20 -1.99 26.71
C HIS A 123 20.54 -2.06 28.21
N ARG A 124 21.84 -2.02 28.52
CA ARG A 124 22.37 -2.16 29.88
C ARG A 124 23.01 -0.87 30.41
N GLY A 125 22.89 0.25 29.69
CA GLY A 125 23.49 1.53 30.07
C GLY A 125 25.02 1.46 30.23
N THR A 126 25.70 0.65 29.41
CA THR A 126 27.15 0.37 29.55
C THR A 126 28.00 1.63 29.48
N GLU A 127 27.69 2.55 28.57
CA GLU A 127 28.38 3.84 28.45
C GLU A 127 28.30 4.65 29.74
N LYS A 128 27.12 4.68 30.38
CA LYS A 128 26.93 5.39 31.65
C LYS A 128 27.71 4.75 32.79
N LEU A 129 27.82 3.42 32.80
CA LEU A 129 28.63 2.72 33.81
C LEU A 129 30.13 2.94 33.62
N ILE A 130 30.59 3.17 32.40
CA ILE A 130 31.99 3.46 32.09
C ILE A 130 32.40 4.84 32.63
N GLU A 131 31.49 5.83 32.63
CA GLU A 131 31.78 7.17 33.18
C GLU A 131 32.19 7.14 34.67
N TYR A 132 31.66 6.20 35.44
CA TYR A 132 31.95 6.08 36.88
C TYR A 132 33.16 5.19 37.20
N LYS A 133 33.85 4.65 36.18
CA LYS A 133 34.91 3.65 36.35
C LYS A 133 36.23 4.13 35.75
N THR A 134 37.33 3.62 36.30
CA THR A 134 38.67 3.88 35.74
C THR A 134 38.88 3.11 34.43
N TYR A 135 39.84 3.54 33.62
CA TYR A 135 40.12 2.92 32.31
C TYR A 135 40.36 1.40 32.38
N THR A 136 41.04 0.91 33.43
CA THR A 136 41.29 -0.52 33.64
C THR A 136 40.06 -1.28 34.10
N GLN A 137 39.21 -0.65 34.92
CA GLN A 137 37.93 -1.23 35.36
C GLN A 137 36.87 -1.22 34.25
N ALA A 138 36.99 -0.34 33.27
CA ALA A 138 36.09 -0.24 32.13
C ALA A 138 36.38 -1.31 31.05
N LEU A 139 37.60 -1.85 31.01
CA LEU A 139 38.05 -2.81 29.97
C LEU A 139 37.12 -4.03 29.80
N PRO A 140 36.66 -4.72 30.88
CA PRO A 140 35.79 -5.89 30.75
C PRO A 140 34.37 -5.59 30.24
N TYR A 141 33.98 -4.31 30.09
CA TYR A 141 32.71 -3.98 29.45
C TYR A 141 32.77 -4.16 27.94
N PHE A 142 33.93 -3.93 27.33
CA PHE A 142 34.10 -4.03 25.88
C PHE A 142 34.02 -5.49 25.38
N ASP A 143 34.48 -6.46 26.18
CA ASP A 143 34.26 -7.90 25.90
C ASP A 143 32.79 -8.30 25.83
N ARG A 144 31.93 -7.57 26.55
CA ARG A 144 30.51 -7.93 26.71
C ARG A 144 29.59 -7.19 25.73
N LEU A 145 30.14 -6.29 24.92
CA LEU A 145 29.41 -5.58 23.88
C LEU A 145 29.19 -6.49 22.67
N ASP A 146 30.27 -6.92 22.01
CA ASP A 146 30.25 -8.06 21.09
C ASP A 146 30.84 -9.26 21.84
N TYR A 147 29.95 -10.15 22.29
CA TYR A 147 30.31 -11.33 23.08
C TYR A 147 30.95 -12.44 22.24
N VAL A 148 30.98 -12.31 20.91
CA VAL A 148 31.63 -13.27 20.02
C VAL A 148 33.07 -12.84 19.72
N SER A 149 33.33 -11.54 19.54
CA SER A 149 34.67 -11.01 19.23
C SER A 149 35.31 -10.23 20.40
N MET A 150 35.51 -10.91 21.53
CA MET A 150 36.05 -10.31 22.76
C MET A 150 37.41 -9.60 22.58
N MET A 151 38.45 -10.29 22.08
CA MET A 151 39.79 -9.69 21.91
C MET A 151 39.81 -8.50 20.96
N CYS A 152 38.99 -8.50 19.90
CA CYS A 152 38.93 -7.39 18.95
C CYS A 152 38.42 -6.11 19.61
N ASN A 153 37.44 -6.23 20.52
CA ASN A 153 36.87 -5.10 21.23
C ASN A 153 37.86 -4.54 22.27
N GLU A 154 38.50 -5.41 23.05
CA GLU A 154 39.57 -5.00 23.98
C GLU A 154 40.73 -4.34 23.24
N GLN A 155 41.10 -4.86 22.07
CA GLN A 155 42.15 -4.28 21.24
C GLN A 155 41.75 -2.88 20.74
N CYS A 156 40.51 -2.69 20.30
CA CYS A 156 40.00 -1.37 19.87
C CYS A 156 40.06 -0.35 21.02
N TYR A 157 39.60 -0.74 22.21
CA TYR A 157 39.65 0.10 23.39
C TYR A 157 41.09 0.41 23.82
N SER A 158 41.97 -0.60 23.83
CA SER A 158 43.39 -0.43 24.19
C SER A 158 44.09 0.51 23.22
N LEU A 159 43.84 0.39 21.91
CA LEU A 159 44.41 1.28 20.89
C LEU A 159 43.92 2.73 21.07
N ALA A 160 42.65 2.92 21.44
CA ALA A 160 42.11 4.25 21.74
C ALA A 160 42.81 4.89 22.95
N VAL A 161 42.99 4.13 24.03
CA VAL A 161 43.69 4.60 25.24
C VAL A 161 45.18 4.85 24.96
N GLU A 162 45.86 3.96 24.24
CA GLU A 162 47.26 4.11 23.85
C GLU A 162 47.50 5.35 22.98
N LYS A 163 46.57 5.63 22.06
CA LYS A 163 46.60 6.83 21.22
C LYS A 163 46.40 8.11 22.03
N LEU A 164 45.53 8.10 23.04
CA LEU A 164 45.35 9.24 23.94
C LEU A 164 46.58 9.48 24.83
N LEU A 165 47.26 8.40 25.24
CA LEU A 165 48.47 8.47 26.06
C LEU A 165 49.76 8.69 25.24
N ASN A 166 49.70 8.61 23.91
CA ASN A 166 50.85 8.69 23.00
C ASN A 166 51.98 7.70 23.35
N ILE A 167 51.62 6.45 23.67
CA ILE A 167 52.59 5.38 24.01
C ILE A 167 52.71 4.41 22.85
N ASP A 168 53.94 3.96 22.55
CA ASP A 168 54.16 2.85 21.62
C ASP A 168 54.29 1.50 22.35
N VAL A 169 53.55 0.51 21.85
CA VAL A 169 53.51 -0.83 22.43
C VAL A 169 54.70 -1.66 21.91
N PRO A 170 55.36 -2.50 22.74
CA PRO A 170 56.48 -3.31 22.30
C PRO A 170 56.11 -4.25 21.14
N LYS A 171 57.07 -4.47 20.23
CA LYS A 171 56.89 -5.24 19.00
C LYS A 171 56.28 -6.64 19.24
N ARG A 172 56.67 -7.30 20.33
CA ARG A 172 56.12 -8.61 20.73
C ARG A 172 54.61 -8.54 20.99
N ALA A 173 54.14 -7.53 21.70
CA ALA A 173 52.72 -7.39 22.04
C ALA A 173 51.87 -7.08 20.79
N LYS A 174 52.41 -6.32 19.83
CA LYS A 174 51.74 -6.09 18.54
C LYS A 174 51.50 -7.40 17.77
N TYR A 175 52.50 -8.29 17.70
CA TYR A 175 52.32 -9.60 17.05
C TYR A 175 51.30 -10.48 17.76
N ILE A 176 51.31 -10.51 19.09
CA ILE A 176 50.36 -11.29 19.88
C ILE A 176 48.93 -10.78 19.65
N ARG A 177 48.72 -9.46 19.65
CA ARG A 177 47.40 -8.87 19.37
C ARG A 177 46.87 -9.24 17.99
N VAL A 178 47.69 -9.14 16.95
CA VAL A 178 47.28 -9.52 15.59
C VAL A 178 46.96 -11.01 15.52
N LEU A 179 47.79 -11.88 16.12
CA LEU A 179 47.53 -13.31 16.16
C LEU A 179 46.18 -13.64 16.80
N PHE A 180 45.92 -13.09 17.99
CA PHE A 180 44.65 -13.32 18.68
C PHE A 180 43.46 -12.65 17.97
N GLY A 181 43.66 -11.48 17.37
CA GLY A 181 42.63 -10.81 16.56
C GLY A 181 42.18 -11.66 15.38
N GLU A 182 43.12 -12.30 14.68
CA GLU A 182 42.79 -13.21 13.58
C GLU A 182 42.11 -14.50 14.06
N ILE A 183 42.52 -15.07 15.19
CA ILE A 183 41.81 -16.21 15.81
C ILE A 183 40.36 -15.85 16.12
N THR A 184 40.13 -14.68 16.74
CA THR A 184 38.77 -14.22 17.04
C THR A 184 37.97 -13.88 15.80
N ARG A 185 38.61 -13.44 14.71
CA ARG A 185 37.95 -13.23 13.41
C ARG A 185 37.42 -14.54 12.84
N ILE A 186 38.25 -15.59 12.84
CA ILE A 186 37.85 -16.93 12.40
C ILE A 186 36.69 -17.44 13.25
N LEU A 187 36.78 -17.32 14.57
CA LEU A 187 35.71 -17.70 15.50
C LEU A 187 34.40 -16.96 15.20
N ASN A 188 34.45 -15.64 14.97
CA ASN A 188 33.27 -14.85 14.66
C ASN A 188 32.63 -15.26 13.34
N HIS A 189 33.43 -15.49 12.29
CA HIS A 189 32.90 -15.96 11.01
C HIS A 189 32.28 -17.35 11.09
N ILE A 190 32.91 -18.27 11.84
CA ILE A 190 32.35 -19.61 12.07
C ILE A 190 31.01 -19.51 12.79
N MET A 191 30.90 -18.68 13.84
CA MET A 191 29.64 -18.45 14.55
C MET A 191 28.58 -17.84 13.62
N ALA A 192 28.93 -16.81 12.85
CA ALA A 192 28.01 -16.13 11.93
C ALA A 192 27.47 -17.07 10.85
N VAL A 193 28.33 -17.88 10.24
CA VAL A 193 27.91 -18.86 9.21
C VAL A 193 27.10 -19.99 9.84
N GLY A 194 27.52 -20.51 11.00
CA GLY A 194 26.81 -21.59 11.69
C GLY A 194 25.40 -21.20 12.12
N THR A 195 25.25 -20.03 12.73
CA THR A 195 23.95 -19.50 13.17
C THR A 195 23.03 -19.17 11.99
N HIS A 196 23.56 -18.52 10.94
CA HIS A 196 22.79 -18.24 9.72
C HIS A 196 22.32 -19.52 9.00
N ALA A 197 23.15 -20.55 8.94
CA ALA A 197 22.76 -21.84 8.36
C ALA A 197 21.65 -22.53 9.18
N LEU A 198 21.72 -22.44 10.51
CA LEU A 198 20.69 -22.96 11.40
C LEU A 198 19.34 -22.24 11.21
N ASP A 199 19.34 -20.92 11.05
CA ASP A 199 18.12 -20.14 10.83
C ASP A 199 17.42 -20.47 9.50
N ILE A 200 18.19 -20.90 8.49
CA ILE A 200 17.66 -21.39 7.21
C ILE A 200 17.13 -22.84 7.34
N GLY A 201 17.54 -23.58 8.37
CA GLY A 201 17.10 -24.95 8.65
C GLY A 201 18.18 -26.03 8.45
N ALA A 202 19.45 -25.65 8.25
CA ALA A 202 20.57 -26.59 8.20
C ALA A 202 21.09 -26.84 9.64
N PHE A 203 20.54 -27.85 10.31
CA PHE A 203 20.87 -28.15 11.71
C PHE A 203 22.27 -28.78 11.88
N ASP A 204 22.73 -29.56 10.90
CA ASP A 204 23.98 -30.33 10.99
C ASP A 204 25.24 -29.45 11.06
N THR A 205 25.19 -28.24 10.49
CA THR A 205 26.34 -27.33 10.44
C THR A 205 26.72 -26.76 11.81
N VAL A 206 25.78 -26.66 12.75
CA VAL A 206 26.08 -26.16 14.11
C VAL A 206 26.69 -27.25 14.98
N LEU A 207 26.32 -28.52 14.78
CA LEU A 207 26.84 -29.64 15.57
C LEU A 207 28.32 -29.94 15.28
N LEU A 208 28.79 -29.68 14.06
CA LEU A 208 30.20 -29.88 13.67
C LEU A 208 31.15 -28.78 14.16
N VAL A 209 30.59 -27.66 14.64
CA VAL A 209 31.33 -26.44 14.96
C VAL A 209 31.49 -26.24 16.48
N ILE A 210 30.70 -26.95 17.29
CA ILE A 210 30.76 -26.98 18.77
C ILE A 210 31.52 -28.21 19.23
#